data_AF-A0A413FJP5-F1
#
_entry.id   AF-A0A413FJP5-F1
#
_cell.length_a   1.000
_cell.length_b   1.000
_cell.length_c   1.000
_cell.angle_alpha   90.00
_cell.angle_beta   90.00
_cell.angle_gamma   90.00
#
_symmetry.space_group_name_H-M   'P 1'
#
loop_
_entity.id
_entity.type
_entity.pdbx_description
1 polymer ?
#
loop_
_entity_poly.entity_id
_entity_poly.type
_entity_poly.pdbx_seq_one_letter_code
_entity_poly.pdbx_strand_id
1 'polypeptide(L)' 'MIVQDVVFNSVEDAQRFVSQAERWPSDVDVSLGSCMVDGKSLLGVLSLGIHKKLHVTIHEKPEN' A
#
# COMPACT_ATOMS: atom_id res chain seq x y z
N MET A 1 1.90 13.17 6.90
CA MET A 1 2.13 12.11 5.87
C MET A 1 3.19 11.16 6.39
N ILE A 2 2.96 9.85 6.32
CA ILE A 2 3.89 8.82 6.79
C ILE A 2 4.31 7.97 5.60
N VAL A 3 5.62 7.72 5.45
CA VAL A 3 6.17 6.89 4.37
C VAL A 3 6.94 5.73 4.97
N GLN A 4 6.67 4.51 4.50
CA GLN A 4 7.31 3.29 4.98
C GLN A 4 7.64 2.34 3.84
N ASP A 5 8.83 1.74 3.89
CA ASP A 5 9.23 0.68 2.97
C ASP A 5 8.67 -0.66 3.41
N VAL A 6 8.09 -1.42 2.47
CA VAL A 6 7.54 -2.76 2.69
C VAL A 6 8.00 -3.74 1.61
N VAL A 7 8.06 -5.03 1.96
CA VAL A 7 8.27 -6.13 1.02
C VAL A 7 7.20 -7.17 1.29
N PHE A 8 6.39 -7.48 0.29
CA PHE A 8 5.44 -8.58 0.35
C PHE A 8 6.14 -9.87 -0.10
N ASN A 9 6.21 -10.88 0.77
CA ASN A 9 6.88 -12.15 0.44
C ASN A 9 5.92 -13.18 -0.18
N SER A 10 4.62 -12.93 -0.12
CA SER A 10 3.61 -13.73 -0.78
C SER A 10 2.39 -12.90 -1.17
N VAL A 11 1.48 -13.52 -1.91
CA VAL A 11 0.18 -12.91 -2.23
C VAL A 11 -0.66 -12.73 -0.95
N GLU A 12 -0.56 -13.66 -0.01
CA GLU A 12 -1.25 -13.58 1.30
C GLU A 12 -0.77 -12.38 2.12
N ASP A 13 0.52 -12.04 2.08
CA ASP A 13 1.05 -10.84 2.73
C ASP A 13 0.42 -9.57 2.16
N ALA A 14 0.33 -9.47 0.83
CA ALA A 14 -0.31 -8.35 0.15
C ALA A 14 -1.82 -8.28 0.48
N GLN A 15 -2.51 -9.42 0.52
CA GLN A 15 -3.92 -9.50 0.93
C GLN A 15 -4.14 -9.01 2.36
N ARG A 16 -3.30 -9.44 3.30
CA ARG A 16 -3.38 -9.01 4.71
C ARG A 16 -3.10 -7.51 4.86
N PHE A 17 -2.18 -6.97 4.07
CA PHE A 17 -1.93 -5.53 4.04
C PHE A 17 -3.16 -4.76 3.54
N VAL A 18 -3.70 -5.14 2.38
CA VAL A 18 -4.86 -4.47 1.76
C VAL A 18 -6.08 -4.53 2.69
N SER A 19 -6.36 -5.68 3.29
CA SER A 19 -7.49 -5.83 4.22
C SER A 19 -7.38 -4.93 5.45
N GLN A 20 -6.16 -4.60 5.89
CA GLN A 20 -5.93 -3.62 6.96
C GLN A 20 -6.05 -2.19 6.44
N ALA A 21 -5.50 -1.90 5.26
CA ALA A 21 -5.55 -0.58 4.63
C ALA A 21 -7.00 -0.15 4.31
N GLU A 22 -7.86 -1.06 3.87
CA GLU A 22 -9.29 -0.81 3.60
C GLU A 22 -10.05 -0.29 4.83
N ARG A 23 -9.65 -0.73 6.03
CA ARG A 23 -10.29 -0.32 7.30
C ARG A 23 -9.78 1.02 7.80
N TRP A 24 -8.68 1.52 7.23
CA TRP A 24 -8.09 2.78 7.67
C TRP A 24 -8.77 3.96 6.97
N PRO A 25 -9.19 5.01 7.72
CA PRO A 25 -9.88 6.16 7.15
C PRO A 25 -8.99 7.01 6.24
N SER A 26 -7.68 6.99 6.47
CA SER A 26 -6.66 7.66 5.65
C SER A 26 -6.57 7.07 4.25
N ASP A 27 -6.09 7.88 3.31
CA ASP A 27 -5.74 7.39 1.97
C ASP A 27 -4.35 6.75 2.03
N VAL A 28 -4.20 5.61 1.36
CA VAL A 28 -2.98 4.79 1.40
C VAL A 28 -2.57 4.53 -0.04
N ASP A 29 -1.36 4.96 -0.40
CA ASP A 29 -0.77 4.72 -1.71
C ASP A 29 0.39 3.73 -1.60
N VAL A 30 0.58 2.90 -2.61
CA VAL A 30 1.76 2.04 -2.76
C VAL A 30 2.46 2.38 -4.06
N SER A 31 3.78 2.53 -4.02
CA SER A 31 4.56 2.91 -5.20
C SER A 31 5.85 2.14 -5.36
N LEU A 32 6.31 2.06 -6.62
CA LEU A 32 7.58 1.49 -7.04
C LEU A 32 8.13 2.32 -8.19
N GLY A 33 9.19 3.10 -7.93
CA GLY A 33 9.73 4.03 -8.91
C GLY A 33 8.69 5.09 -9.29
N SER A 34 8.32 5.15 -10.56
CA SER A 34 7.31 6.08 -11.09
C SER A 34 5.87 5.53 -11.08
N CYS A 35 5.67 4.27 -10.68
CA CYS A 35 4.35 3.66 -10.62
C CYS A 35 3.75 3.84 -9.23
N MET A 36 2.49 4.28 -9.16
CA MET A 36 1.72 4.44 -7.92
C MET A 36 0.33 3.84 -8.10
N VAL A 37 -0.15 3.14 -7.08
CA VAL A 37 -1.46 2.49 -7.05
C VAL A 37 -2.12 2.74 -5.70
N ASP A 38 -3.45 2.62 -5.68
CA ASP A 38 -4.23 2.61 -4.45
C ASP A 38 -3.84 1.40 -3.58
N GLY A 39 -3.36 1.64 -2.36
CA GLY A 39 -2.96 0.61 -1.40
C GLY A 39 -4.10 -0.20 -0.81
N LYS A 40 -5.35 0.20 -1.08
CA LYS A 40 -6.58 -0.54 -0.77
C LYS A 40 -7.03 -1.41 -1.94
N SER A 41 -6.36 -1.33 -3.09
CA SER A 41 -6.63 -2.20 -4.24
C SER A 41 -5.64 -3.36 -4.30
N LEU A 42 -6.10 -4.57 -3.98
CA LEU A 42 -5.27 -5.78 -4.09
C LEU A 42 -4.68 -5.97 -5.48
N LEU A 43 -5.49 -5.76 -6.53
CA LEU A 43 -5.03 -5.88 -7.90
C LEU A 43 -3.94 -4.84 -8.21
N GLY A 44 -4.11 -3.60 -7.74
CA GLY A 44 -3.12 -2.54 -7.87
C GLY A 44 -1.80 -2.92 -7.19
N VAL A 45 -1.85 -3.32 -5.92
CA VAL A 45 -0.66 -3.72 -5.15
C VAL A 45 0.06 -4.90 -5.79
N LEU A 46 -0.68 -5.93 -6.24
CA LEU A 46 -0.08 -7.09 -6.91
C LEU A 46 0.52 -6.73 -8.28
N SER A 47 0.00 -5.71 -8.98
CA SER A 47 0.55 -5.27 -10.27
C SER A 47 1.97 -4.69 -10.15
N LEU A 48 2.34 -4.15 -8.98
CA LEU A 48 3.71 -3.68 -8.69
C LEU A 48 4.68 -4.87 -8.50
N GLY A 49 4.14 -6.01 -8.07
CA GLY A 49 4.83 -7.27 -7.85
C GLY A 49 5.19 -7.54 -6.39
N ILE A 50 5.41 -8.81 -6.09
CA ILE A 50 5.89 -9.31 -4.80
C ILE A 50 7.42 -9.45 -4.81
N HIS A 51 8.03 -9.63 -3.63
CA HIS A 51 9.49 -9.67 -3.42
C HIS A 51 10.24 -8.42 -3.89
N LYS A 52 9.54 -7.29 -3.99
CA LYS A 52 10.11 -5.98 -4.30
C LYS A 52 9.97 -5.06 -3.11
N LYS A 53 10.90 -4.13 -2.99
CA LYS A 53 10.83 -3.04 -2.02
C LYS A 53 9.86 -1.98 -2.56
N LEU A 54 8.70 -1.87 -1.93
CA LEU A 54 7.64 -0.92 -2.28
C LEU A 54 7.59 0.20 -1.24
N HIS A 55 7.17 1.39 -1.65
CA HIS A 55 6.97 2.54 -0.77
C HIS A 55 5.48 2.71 -0.48
N VAL A 56 5.09 2.59 0.78
CA VAL A 56 3.73 2.86 1.24
C VAL A 56 3.68 4.29 1.77
N THR A 57 2.72 5.08 1.30
CA THR A 57 2.46 6.44 1.77
C THR A 57 1.08 6.49 2.40
N ILE A 58 0.99 6.92 3.65
CA ILE A 58 -0.26 7.14 4.38
C ILE A 58 -0.50 8.64 4.49
N HIS A 59 -1.61 9.09 3.92
CA HIS A 59 -2.04 10.49 3.97
C HIS A 59 -2.92 10.70 5.21
N GLU A 60 -2.39 11.42 6.20
CA GLU A 60 -3.19 11.85 7.34
C GLU A 60 -4.30 12.77 6.83
N LYS A 61 -5.56 12.40 7.06
CA LYS A 61 -6.67 13.31 6.82
C LYS A 61 -6.65 14.37 7.92
N PRO A 62 -6.81 15.67 7.58
CA PRO A 62 -6.97 16.69 8.60
C PRO A 62 -8.19 16.34 9.46
N GLU A 63 -8.03 16.30 10.79
CA GLU A 63 -9.15 16.29 11.72
C GLU A 63 -10.02 17.52 11.45
N ASN A 64 -11.33 17.29 11.28
CA ASN A 64 -12.31 18.32 10.97
C ASN A 64 -13.13 18.69 12.20
#